data_AF-A0A9W5N9A7-F1
#
_entry.id   AF-A0A9W5N9A7-F1
#
_cell.length_a   1.000
_cell.length_b   1.000
_cell.length_c   1.000
_cell.angle_alpha   90.00
_cell.angle_beta   90.00
_cell.angle_gamma   90.00
#
_symmetry.space_group_name_H-M   'P 1'
#
loop_
_entity.id
_entity.type
_entity.pdbx_description
1 polymer ?
#
loop_
_entity_poly.entity_id
_entity_poly.type
_entity_poly.pdbx_seq_one_letter_code
_entity_poly.pdbx_strand_id
1 'polypeptide(L)'
;MTVSLVLAEALIAGVKTAVEAHRFPPVSVVVLDSGGHLTAFARMDGTFLATIDIAIRKARTAVLFQANSEDVGANLHPNGPAYSLENSNGGLVGIDGGIPLRNAEGAVIGAIGVSGATKEQDGQIAAFAVEAVFGSRA
;
A
#
# COMPACT_ATOMS: atom_id res chain seq x y z
N MET A 1 -10.01 -16.11 -3.28
CA MET A 1 -8.89 -15.89 -4.23
C MET A 1 -7.98 -14.86 -3.58
N THR A 2 -6.67 -15.05 -3.60
CA THR A 2 -5.70 -14.17 -2.91
C THR A 2 -4.55 -13.82 -3.85
N VAL A 3 -3.83 -12.74 -3.56
CA VAL A 3 -2.64 -12.33 -4.32
C VAL A 3 -1.60 -13.48 -4.31
N SER A 4 -1.08 -13.84 -5.49
CA SER A 4 0.00 -14.82 -5.58
C SER A 4 1.35 -14.16 -5.38
N LEU A 5 2.39 -14.94 -5.05
CA LEU A 5 3.76 -14.43 -4.99
C LEU A 5 4.20 -13.80 -6.30
N VAL A 6 3.89 -14.44 -7.44
CA VAL A 6 4.20 -13.91 -8.79
C VAL A 6 3.60 -12.53 -9.00
N LEU A 7 2.34 -12.33 -8.59
CA LEU A 7 1.66 -11.05 -8.70
C LEU A 7 2.26 -10.00 -7.75
N ALA A 8 2.63 -10.41 -6.53
CA ALA A 8 3.30 -9.56 -5.56
C ALA A 8 4.69 -9.09 -6.04
N GLU A 9 5.47 -9.98 -6.66
CA GLU A 9 6.77 -9.66 -7.26
C GLU A 9 6.62 -8.69 -8.44
N ALA A 10 5.58 -8.86 -9.27
CA ALA A 10 5.27 -7.94 -10.36
C ALA A 10 4.94 -6.52 -9.84
N LEU A 11 4.17 -6.42 -8.75
CA LEU A 11 3.89 -5.14 -8.09
C LEU A 11 5.16 -4.48 -7.53
N ILE A 12 6.04 -5.25 -6.91
CA ILE A 12 7.34 -4.75 -6.42
C ILE A 12 8.20 -4.25 -7.60
N ALA A 13 8.21 -4.95 -8.72
CA ALA A 13 8.89 -4.49 -9.93
C ALA A 13 8.27 -3.19 -10.46
N GLY A 14 6.95 -3.08 -10.50
CA GLY A 14 6.23 -1.86 -10.88
C GLY A 14 6.59 -0.66 -10.02
N VAL A 15 6.71 -0.86 -8.69
CA VAL A 15 7.18 0.20 -7.77
C VAL A 15 8.59 0.68 -8.14
N LYS A 16 9.53 -0.25 -8.39
CA LYS A 16 10.90 0.13 -8.79
C LYS A 16 10.91 0.93 -10.08
N THR A 17 10.16 0.48 -11.09
CA THR A 17 10.02 1.21 -12.36
C THR A 17 9.43 2.59 -12.17
N ALA A 18 8.39 2.74 -11.34
CA ALA A 18 7.78 4.05 -11.06
C ALA A 18 8.78 5.00 -10.36
N VAL A 19 9.52 4.51 -9.37
CA VAL A 19 10.56 5.29 -8.68
C VAL A 19 11.61 5.80 -9.66
N GLU A 20 12.12 4.94 -10.54
CA GLU A 20 13.13 5.30 -11.53
C GLU A 20 12.59 6.27 -12.59
N ALA A 21 11.42 5.98 -13.17
CA ALA A 21 10.83 6.77 -14.25
C ALA A 21 10.50 8.21 -13.83
N HIS A 22 10.05 8.38 -12.59
CA HIS A 22 9.63 9.69 -12.07
C HIS A 22 10.65 10.33 -11.13
N ARG A 23 11.80 9.68 -10.90
CA ARG A 23 12.88 10.15 -10.01
C ARG A 23 12.39 10.41 -8.58
N PHE A 24 11.54 9.53 -8.08
CA PHE A 24 11.09 9.60 -6.69
C PHE A 24 12.21 9.16 -5.72
N PRO A 25 12.13 9.54 -4.43
CA PRO A 25 12.98 8.98 -3.39
C PRO A 25 12.85 7.45 -3.29
N PRO A 26 13.88 6.74 -2.77
CA PRO A 26 13.80 5.30 -2.53
C PRO A 26 12.73 4.97 -1.47
N VAL A 27 11.98 3.88 -1.69
CA VAL A 27 10.86 3.46 -0.82
C VAL A 27 10.97 2.01 -0.35
N SER A 28 10.23 1.67 0.69
CA SER A 28 9.81 0.30 1.00
C SER A 28 8.46 0.01 0.35
N VAL A 29 8.29 -1.23 -0.12
CA VAL A 29 7.05 -1.77 -0.67
C VAL A 29 6.68 -3.07 0.02
N VAL A 30 5.41 -3.21 0.36
CA VAL A 30 4.80 -4.38 1.00
C VAL A 30 3.61 -4.81 0.16
N VAL A 31 3.45 -6.12 -0.02
CA VAL A 31 2.23 -6.70 -0.58
C VAL A 31 1.66 -7.69 0.43
N LEU A 32 0.40 -7.48 0.79
CA LEU A 32 -0.37 -8.35 1.67
C LEU A 32 -1.41 -9.14 0.88
N ASP A 33 -1.66 -10.36 1.33
CA ASP A 33 -2.72 -11.23 0.85
C ASP A 33 -4.11 -10.76 1.33
N SER A 34 -5.20 -11.38 0.86
CA SER A 34 -6.56 -10.98 1.23
C SER A 34 -6.88 -11.12 2.73
N GLY A 35 -6.10 -11.91 3.47
CA GLY A 35 -6.20 -12.05 4.93
C GLY A 35 -5.36 -11.03 5.69
N GLY A 36 -4.60 -10.17 5.00
CA GLY A 36 -3.68 -9.21 5.61
C GLY A 36 -2.35 -9.83 6.04
N HIS A 37 -1.99 -10.98 5.50
CA HIS A 37 -0.70 -11.64 5.74
C HIS A 37 0.34 -11.21 4.71
N LEU A 38 1.60 -11.15 5.12
CA LEU A 38 2.70 -10.73 4.26
C LEU A 38 2.93 -11.74 3.14
N THR A 39 2.83 -11.28 1.89
CA THR A 39 3.17 -12.09 0.71
C THR A 39 4.57 -11.77 0.20
N ALA A 40 4.89 -10.49 0.06
CA ALA A 40 6.19 -10.04 -0.40
C ALA A 40 6.56 -8.66 0.17
N PHE A 41 7.86 -8.40 0.26
CA PHE A 41 8.40 -7.14 0.75
C PHE A 41 9.73 -6.84 0.06
N ALA A 42 9.96 -5.56 -0.24
CA ALA A 42 11.28 -5.07 -0.65
C ALA A 42 11.53 -3.68 -0.04
N ARG A 43 12.79 -3.42 0.31
CA ARG A 43 13.27 -2.11 0.75
C ARG A 43 14.35 -1.63 -0.20
N MET A 44 14.15 -0.47 -0.82
CA MET A 44 15.18 0.13 -1.66
C MET A 44 16.32 0.69 -0.80
N ASP A 45 17.54 0.61 -1.33
CA ASP A 45 18.71 1.16 -0.67
C ASP A 45 18.57 2.67 -0.48
N GLY A 46 19.05 3.17 0.67
CA GLY A 46 18.99 4.59 1.01
C GLY A 46 17.64 5.10 1.54
N THR A 47 16.60 4.26 1.63
CA THR A 47 15.34 4.66 2.29
C THR A 47 15.43 4.63 3.82
N PHE A 48 14.51 5.33 4.50
CA PHE A 48 14.46 5.38 5.97
C PHE A 48 14.10 4.02 6.57
N LEU A 49 14.65 3.69 7.74
CA LEU A 49 14.38 2.42 8.44
C LEU A 49 12.91 2.27 8.87
N ALA A 50 12.24 3.39 9.19
CA ALA A 50 10.84 3.40 9.63
C ALA A 50 9.85 2.97 8.53
N THR A 51 10.26 3.03 7.25
CA THR A 51 9.36 2.78 6.11
C THR A 51 8.83 1.36 6.05
N ILE A 52 9.52 0.38 6.65
CA ILE A 52 9.10 -1.01 6.68
C ILE A 52 7.75 -1.14 7.38
N ASP A 53 7.68 -0.71 8.64
CA ASP A 53 6.46 -0.79 9.45
C ASP A 53 5.35 0.12 8.88
N ILE A 54 5.71 1.31 8.41
CA ILE A 54 4.74 2.23 7.80
C ILE A 54 4.10 1.63 6.54
N ALA A 55 4.89 1.03 5.64
CA ALA A 55 4.37 0.38 4.44
C ALA A 55 3.46 -0.82 4.79
N ILE A 56 3.84 -1.62 5.80
CA ILE A 56 2.99 -2.72 6.30
C ILE A 56 1.66 -2.18 6.79
N ARG A 57 1.66 -1.10 7.58
CA ARG A 57 0.44 -0.54 8.15
C ARG A 57 -0.44 0.13 7.12
N LYS A 58 0.11 0.80 6.10
CA LYS A 58 -0.66 1.33 4.98
C LYS A 58 -1.35 0.21 4.20
N ALA A 59 -0.64 -0.86 3.85
CA ALA A 59 -1.21 -2.03 3.19
C ALA A 59 -2.29 -2.70 4.07
N ARG A 60 -2.04 -2.80 5.39
CA ARG A 60 -2.99 -3.36 6.35
C ARG A 60 -4.27 -2.54 6.44
N THR A 61 -4.16 -1.22 6.53
CA THR A 61 -5.31 -0.31 6.45
C THR A 61 -6.09 -0.59 5.17
N ALA A 62 -5.40 -0.67 4.03
CA ALA A 62 -6.06 -0.82 2.75
C ALA A 62 -6.80 -2.15 2.57
N VAL A 63 -6.19 -3.28 2.98
CA VAL A 63 -6.83 -4.59 2.84
C VAL A 63 -7.99 -4.80 3.82
N LEU A 64 -7.83 -4.36 5.08
CA LEU A 64 -8.85 -4.59 6.11
C LEU A 64 -10.11 -3.76 5.89
N PHE A 65 -9.97 -2.56 5.34
CA PHE A 65 -11.09 -1.65 5.06
C PHE A 65 -11.51 -1.64 3.58
N GLN A 66 -10.79 -2.36 2.72
CA GLN A 66 -11.05 -2.45 1.28
C GLN A 66 -11.15 -1.08 0.60
N ALA A 67 -10.36 -0.12 1.06
CA ALA A 67 -10.32 1.27 0.61
C ALA A 67 -8.88 1.76 0.62
N ASN A 68 -8.56 2.85 -0.05
CA ASN A 68 -7.21 3.40 0.06
C ASN A 68 -6.95 3.86 1.49
N SER A 69 -5.70 3.80 1.93
CA SER A 69 -5.31 4.14 3.30
C SER A 69 -5.71 5.56 3.69
N GLU A 70 -5.58 6.53 2.78
CA GLU A 70 -5.93 7.94 2.99
C GLU A 70 -7.45 8.15 3.17
N ASP A 71 -8.27 7.39 2.45
CA ASP A 71 -9.74 7.45 2.55
C ASP A 71 -10.20 6.97 3.93
N VAL A 72 -9.55 5.92 4.45
CA VAL A 72 -9.79 5.46 5.82
C VAL A 72 -9.31 6.52 6.80
N GLY A 73 -8.11 7.06 6.58
CA GLY A 73 -7.47 8.07 7.40
C GLY A 73 -8.27 9.36 7.61
N ALA A 74 -9.09 9.74 6.63
CA ALA A 74 -10.02 10.86 6.75
C ALA A 74 -11.01 10.71 7.92
N ASN A 75 -11.16 9.51 8.50
CA ASN A 75 -12.03 9.25 9.64
C ASN A 75 -11.29 9.09 10.98
N LEU A 76 -9.95 8.96 10.95
CA LEU A 76 -9.12 8.57 12.11
C LEU A 76 -8.54 9.77 12.89
N HIS A 77 -8.81 11.00 12.46
CA HIS A 77 -8.24 12.21 13.07
C HIS A 77 -8.98 12.62 14.36
N PRO A 78 -8.40 13.50 15.20
CA PRO A 78 -9.11 14.08 16.34
C PRO A 78 -10.44 14.72 15.90
N ASN A 79 -11.54 14.37 16.58
CA ASN A 79 -12.92 14.72 16.22
C ASN A 79 -13.50 14.01 14.98
N GLY A 80 -12.77 13.08 14.38
CA GLY A 80 -13.29 12.19 13.34
C GLY A 80 -14.22 11.11 13.91
N PRO A 81 -15.11 10.54 13.08
CA PRO A 81 -16.11 9.57 13.53
C PRO A 81 -15.51 8.25 14.04
N ALA A 82 -14.26 7.95 13.69
CA ALA A 82 -13.54 6.76 14.10
C ALA A 82 -12.19 7.10 14.77
N TYR A 83 -12.10 8.25 15.43
CA TYR A 83 -10.90 8.64 16.17
C TYR A 83 -10.45 7.51 17.12
N SER A 84 -9.15 7.26 17.21
CA SER A 84 -8.48 6.18 17.96
C SER A 84 -8.52 4.79 17.33
N LEU A 85 -9.31 4.56 16.27
CA LEU A 85 -9.37 3.27 15.58
C LEU A 85 -8.01 2.89 14.95
N GLU A 86 -7.13 3.86 14.68
CA GLU A 86 -5.76 3.63 14.24
C GLU A 86 -4.92 2.79 15.21
N ASN A 87 -5.34 2.67 16.48
CA ASN A 87 -4.68 1.82 17.48
C ASN A 87 -5.14 0.35 17.42
N SER A 88 -6.18 0.04 16.64
CA SER A 88 -6.65 -1.34 16.42
C SER A 88 -5.71 -2.12 15.49
N ASN A 89 -5.91 -3.44 15.38
CA ASN A 89 -5.24 -4.28 14.37
C ASN A 89 -3.70 -4.21 14.39
N GLY A 90 -3.12 -4.00 15.57
CA GLY A 90 -1.66 -3.84 15.72
C GLY A 90 -1.12 -2.53 15.16
N GLY A 91 -2.00 -1.55 14.94
CA GLY A 91 -1.70 -0.24 14.39
C GLY A 91 -2.06 -0.13 12.91
N LEU A 92 -2.71 0.98 12.58
CA LEU A 92 -3.07 1.37 11.22
C LEU A 92 -2.39 2.70 10.86
N VAL A 93 -2.16 2.90 9.58
CA VAL A 93 -1.66 4.18 9.03
C VAL A 93 -2.63 4.60 7.94
N GLY A 94 -3.24 5.78 8.13
CA GLY A 94 -4.27 6.34 7.26
C GLY A 94 -3.77 7.51 6.41
N ILE A 95 -2.64 7.36 5.74
CA ILE A 95 -2.11 8.36 4.80
C ILE A 95 -1.77 7.66 3.49
N ASP A 96 -1.72 8.42 2.39
CA ASP A 96 -1.50 7.96 1.03
C ASP A 96 -0.41 6.88 0.89
N GLY A 97 -0.64 5.87 0.05
CA GLY A 97 0.33 4.84 -0.31
C GLY A 97 -0.10 3.40 -0.02
N GLY A 98 -1.27 3.18 0.58
CA GLY A 98 -1.91 1.87 0.71
C GLY A 98 -3.08 1.75 -0.27
N ILE A 99 -3.05 0.75 -1.16
CA ILE A 99 -4.10 0.53 -2.18
C ILE A 99 -4.59 -0.91 -2.13
N PRO A 100 -5.92 -1.17 -2.06
CA PRO A 100 -6.47 -2.51 -2.15
C PRO A 100 -6.33 -3.05 -3.59
N LEU A 101 -5.93 -4.31 -3.72
CA LEU A 101 -5.77 -4.97 -5.02
C LEU A 101 -7.06 -5.72 -5.35
N ARG A 102 -7.66 -5.44 -6.50
CA ARG A 102 -8.93 -6.05 -6.94
C ARG A 102 -8.72 -6.97 -8.14
N ASN A 103 -9.42 -8.11 -8.16
CA ASN A 103 -9.48 -8.96 -9.34
C ASN A 103 -10.49 -8.43 -10.37
N ALA A 104 -10.63 -9.12 -11.50
CA ALA A 104 -11.53 -8.73 -12.59
C ALA A 104 -13.01 -8.67 -12.16
N GLU A 105 -13.39 -9.42 -11.14
CA GLU A 105 -14.74 -9.42 -10.55
C GLU A 105 -14.94 -8.32 -9.50
N GLY A 106 -13.92 -7.49 -9.23
CA GLY A 106 -13.95 -6.40 -8.26
C GLY A 106 -13.68 -6.82 -6.81
N ALA A 107 -13.43 -8.11 -6.56
CA ALA A 107 -13.15 -8.62 -5.23
C ALA A 107 -11.72 -8.26 -4.78
N VAL A 108 -11.57 -7.80 -3.54
CA VAL A 108 -10.25 -7.53 -2.96
C VAL A 108 -9.50 -8.83 -2.72
N ILE A 109 -8.33 -8.96 -3.35
CA ILE A 109 -7.44 -10.13 -3.26
C ILE A 109 -6.18 -9.86 -2.44
N GLY A 110 -5.98 -8.63 -1.97
CA GLY A 110 -4.82 -8.21 -1.20
C GLY A 110 -4.70 -6.69 -1.14
N ALA A 111 -3.54 -6.19 -0.73
CA ALA A 111 -3.20 -4.77 -0.80
C ALA A 111 -1.70 -4.55 -1.03
N ILE A 112 -1.36 -3.42 -1.64
CA ILE A 112 0.00 -2.89 -1.70
C ILE A 112 0.13 -1.74 -0.69
N GLY A 113 1.31 -1.60 -0.09
CA GLY A 113 1.70 -0.45 0.74
C GLY A 113 3.08 0.06 0.35
N VAL A 114 3.20 1.37 0.14
CA VAL A 114 4.45 2.06 -0.21
C VAL A 114 4.78 3.13 0.81
N SER A 115 6.05 3.21 1.22
CA SER A 115 6.52 4.26 2.13
C SER A 115 7.98 4.63 1.89
N GLY A 116 8.27 5.93 1.84
CA GLY A 116 9.63 6.47 1.88
C GLY A 116 9.80 7.82 1.20
N ALA A 117 8.82 8.24 0.42
CA ALA A 117 8.73 9.55 -0.20
C ALA A 117 7.77 10.46 0.58
N THR A 118 7.34 11.60 0.00
CA THR A 118 6.18 12.33 0.56
C THR A 118 4.93 11.47 0.46
N LYS A 119 3.89 11.75 1.27
CA LYS A 119 2.67 10.92 1.23
C LYS A 119 2.06 10.89 -0.19
N GLU A 120 1.98 12.04 -0.86
CA GLU A 120 1.46 12.12 -2.23
C GLU A 120 2.28 11.28 -3.21
N GLN A 121 3.61 11.27 -3.06
CA GLN A 121 4.51 10.48 -3.90
C GLN A 121 4.39 8.98 -3.60
N ASP A 122 4.26 8.58 -2.33
CA ASP A 122 3.99 7.18 -1.96
C ASP A 122 2.70 6.69 -2.63
N GLY A 123 1.63 7.51 -2.61
CA GLY A 123 0.37 7.25 -3.30
C GLY A 123 0.54 7.11 -4.81
N GLN A 124 1.26 8.03 -5.46
CA GLN A 124 1.56 7.97 -6.89
C GLN A 124 2.33 6.71 -7.28
N ILE A 125 3.38 6.36 -6.52
CA ILE A 125 4.19 5.17 -6.78
C ILE A 125 3.33 3.91 -6.68
N ALA A 126 2.51 3.79 -5.63
CA ALA A 126 1.59 2.67 -5.47
C ALA A 126 0.61 2.59 -6.64
N ALA A 127 0.01 3.72 -7.05
CA ALA A 127 -0.93 3.78 -8.15
C ALA A 127 -0.30 3.38 -9.49
N PHE A 128 0.89 3.89 -9.83
CA PHE A 128 1.60 3.50 -11.05
C PHE A 128 1.94 2.01 -11.08
N ALA A 129 2.35 1.43 -9.94
CA ALA A 129 2.63 0.01 -9.85
C ALA A 129 1.37 -0.85 -10.05
N VAL A 130 0.25 -0.45 -9.45
CA VAL A 130 -1.04 -1.13 -9.62
C VAL A 130 -1.53 -1.00 -11.05
N GLU A 131 -1.48 0.20 -11.64
CA GLU A 131 -1.88 0.43 -13.04
C GLU A 131 -1.03 -0.41 -14.01
N ALA A 132 0.28 -0.51 -13.79
CA ALA A 132 1.15 -1.32 -14.64
C ALA A 132 0.81 -2.82 -14.61
N VAL A 133 0.26 -3.33 -13.50
CA VAL A 133 -0.03 -4.75 -13.30
C VAL A 133 -1.49 -5.10 -13.63
N PHE A 134 -2.44 -4.23 -13.30
CA PHE A 134 -3.88 -4.47 -13.43
C PHE A 134 -4.55 -3.65 -14.54
N GLY A 135 -3.84 -2.68 -15.12
CA GLY A 135 -4.40 -1.69 -16.03
C GLY A 135 -5.15 -0.58 -15.28
N SER A 136 -5.72 0.37 -16.03
CA SER A 136 -6.43 1.56 -15.52
C SER A 136 -7.82 1.28 -14.90
N ARG A 137 -8.04 0.07 -14.37
CA ARG A 137 -9.31 -0.38 -13.78
C ARG A 137 -9.25 -0.58 -12.26
N ALA A 138 -8.22 -0.08 -11.58
CA ALA A 138 -8.12 -0.10 -10.13
C ALA A 138 -8.75 1.13 -9.48
#